data_AF-A0A4S2PQD7-F1
#
_entry.id   AF-A0A4S2PQD7-F1
#
_cell.length_a   1.000
_cell.length_b   1.000
_cell.length_c   1.000
_cell.angle_alpha   90.00
_cell.angle_beta   90.00
_cell.angle_gamma   90.00
#
_symmetry.space_group_name_H-M   'P 1'
#
loop_
_entity.id
_entity.type
_entity.pdbx_description
1 polymer ?
#
loop_
_entity_poly.entity_id
_entity_poly.type
_entity_poly.pdbx_seq_one_letter_code
_entity_poly.pdbx_strand_id
1 'polypeptide(L)'
;WVSGDAEVFGDARVFGDARVFGDARVSGDARVFGDARVFGDAWVSGDAEVFGDAWVSGNAWVRSCAVISERKMIFWASNVGSENGTLTVFNGKDGLIVTRGCFTGTVDEFLAKSAEVHDEKTKREYQLLIEVAKSRILGAD
;
A
#
# COMPACT_ATOMS: atom_id res chain seq x y z
N TRP A 1 12.12 13.77 8.24
CA TRP A 1 11.38 15.05 8.28
C TRP A 1 9.89 14.77 8.27
N VAL A 2 9.14 15.35 9.20
CA VAL A 2 7.66 15.26 9.27
C VAL A 2 7.13 16.69 9.21
N SER A 3 6.16 16.97 8.32
CA SER A 3 5.65 18.34 8.09
C SER A 3 4.24 18.36 7.51
N GLY A 4 3.52 19.47 7.59
CA GLY A 4 2.10 19.54 7.23
C GLY A 4 1.24 18.92 8.32
N ASP A 5 0.14 18.29 7.94
CA ASP A 5 -0.77 17.58 8.85
C ASP A 5 -0.36 16.11 9.06
N ALA A 6 0.89 15.78 8.72
CA ALA A 6 1.40 14.42 8.78
C ALA A 6 1.58 13.96 10.23
N GLU A 7 1.11 12.75 10.52
CA GLU A 7 1.14 12.16 11.85
C GLU A 7 2.05 10.94 11.89
N VAL A 8 2.97 10.90 12.86
CA VAL A 8 3.77 9.72 13.19
C VAL A 8 3.51 9.36 14.65
N PHE A 9 2.97 8.18 14.91
CA PHE A 9 2.52 7.79 16.25
C PHE A 9 2.69 6.29 16.52
N GLY A 10 2.55 5.86 17.78
CA GLY A 10 2.92 4.51 18.21
C GLY A 10 4.44 4.36 18.29
N ASP A 11 4.95 3.18 17.92
CA ASP A 11 6.39 2.87 17.89
C ASP A 11 7.06 3.19 16.55
N ALA A 12 6.33 3.90 15.66
CA ALA A 12 6.75 4.20 14.32
C ALA A 12 8.00 5.10 14.29
N ARG A 13 8.90 4.84 13.34
CA ARG A 13 10.17 5.56 13.22
C ARG A 13 10.35 6.13 11.83
N VAL A 14 10.66 7.43 11.77
CA VAL A 14 11.06 8.13 10.54
C VAL A 14 12.48 8.67 10.75
N PHE A 15 13.45 8.20 9.97
CA PHE A 15 14.87 8.55 10.14
C PHE A 15 15.64 8.59 8.82
N GLY A 16 16.88 9.08 8.84
CA GLY A 16 17.64 9.38 7.61
C GLY A 16 17.05 10.57 6.85
N ASP A 17 17.10 10.52 5.51
CA ASP A 17 16.59 11.57 4.61
C ASP A 17 15.08 11.46 4.32
N ALA A 18 14.40 10.53 4.99
CA ALA A 18 13.00 10.22 4.77
C ALA A 18 12.09 11.42 5.05
N ARG A 19 11.04 11.54 4.23
CA ARG A 19 10.07 12.64 4.31
C ARG A 19 8.65 12.11 4.41
N VAL A 20 7.95 12.53 5.46
CA VAL A 20 6.52 12.31 5.64
C VAL A 20 5.82 13.66 5.64
N PHE A 21 4.89 13.89 4.72
CA PHE A 21 4.27 15.20 4.56
C PHE A 21 2.86 15.17 3.96
N GLY A 22 2.13 16.29 4.01
CA GLY A 22 0.71 16.32 3.65
C GLY A 22 -0.12 15.70 4.78
N ASP A 23 -1.17 14.95 4.45
CA ASP A 23 -2.06 14.26 5.41
C ASP A 23 -1.61 12.83 5.76
N ALA A 24 -0.34 12.52 5.52
CA ALA A 24 0.18 11.16 5.61
C ALA A 24 0.27 10.67 7.05
N ARG A 25 -0.04 9.39 7.26
CA ARG A 25 0.00 8.75 8.58
C ARG A 25 0.97 7.58 8.60
N VAL A 26 1.85 7.56 9.60
CA VAL A 26 2.74 6.43 9.89
C VAL A 26 2.51 5.96 11.31
N SER A 27 2.17 4.69 11.50
CA SER A 27 1.84 4.16 12.82
C SER A 27 2.23 2.70 13.06
N GLY A 28 2.03 2.19 14.28
CA GLY A 28 2.45 0.84 14.66
C GLY A 28 3.97 0.76 14.81
N ASP A 29 4.58 -0.34 14.35
CA ASP A 29 6.04 -0.56 14.36
C ASP A 29 6.72 -0.11 13.05
N ALA A 30 6.01 0.65 12.21
CA ALA A 30 6.43 0.96 10.85
C ALA A 30 7.70 1.81 10.82
N ARG A 31 8.55 1.55 9.82
CA ARG A 31 9.83 2.24 9.63
C ARG A 31 9.88 2.89 8.26
N VAL A 32 10.13 4.20 8.24
CA VAL A 32 10.35 4.97 7.01
C VAL A 32 11.77 5.56 7.06
N PHE A 33 12.64 5.16 6.14
CA PHE A 33 14.05 5.57 6.16
C PHE A 33 14.69 5.69 4.78
N GLY A 34 15.96 6.10 4.71
CA GLY A 34 16.63 6.40 3.44
C GLY A 34 16.03 7.63 2.76
N ASP A 35 15.88 7.63 1.43
CA ASP A 35 15.31 8.72 0.64
C ASP A 35 13.78 8.65 0.47
N ALA A 36 13.13 7.77 1.25
CA ALA A 36 11.72 7.43 1.08
C ALA A 36 10.79 8.63 1.32
N ARG A 37 9.67 8.63 0.60
CA ARG A 37 8.64 9.68 0.70
C ARG A 37 7.27 9.06 0.93
N VAL A 38 6.59 9.51 1.99
CA VAL A 38 5.21 9.16 2.28
C VAL A 38 4.39 10.45 2.30
N PHE A 39 3.39 10.57 1.44
CA PHE A 39 2.67 11.84 1.28
C PHE A 39 1.22 11.74 0.76
N GLY A 40 0.47 12.84 0.84
CA GLY A 40 -0.98 12.82 0.60
C GLY A 40 -1.70 12.03 1.70
N ASP A 41 -2.85 11.42 1.40
CA ASP A 41 -3.64 10.64 2.37
C ASP A 41 -3.09 9.21 2.65
N ALA A 42 -1.79 9.01 2.44
CA ALA A 42 -1.17 7.70 2.51
C ALA A 42 -1.09 7.21 3.96
N TRP A 43 -1.38 5.93 4.18
CA TRP A 43 -1.24 5.31 5.50
C TRP A 43 -0.26 4.14 5.45
N VAL A 44 0.83 4.27 6.20
CA VAL A 44 1.80 3.20 6.45
C VAL A 44 1.64 2.72 7.90
N SER A 45 1.42 1.42 8.12
CA SER A 45 1.23 0.88 9.49
C SER A 45 1.69 -0.56 9.68
N GLY A 46 1.63 -1.09 10.90
CA GLY A 46 2.10 -2.45 11.24
C GLY A 46 3.63 -2.53 11.18
N ASP A 47 4.18 -3.66 10.74
CA ASP A 47 5.63 -3.88 10.61
C ASP A 47 6.21 -3.40 9.25
N ALA A 48 5.54 -2.44 8.60
CA ALA A 48 5.90 -2.04 7.25
C ALA A 48 7.25 -1.30 7.22
N GLU A 49 8.12 -1.69 6.29
CA GLU A 49 9.38 -1.01 6.01
C GLU A 49 9.32 -0.31 4.64
N VAL A 50 9.43 1.02 4.65
CA VAL A 50 9.45 1.86 3.44
C VAL A 50 10.80 2.58 3.39
N PHE A 51 11.60 2.29 2.38
CA PHE A 51 12.97 2.79 2.32
C PHE A 51 13.48 3.04 0.89
N GLY A 52 14.75 3.43 0.76
CA GLY A 52 15.35 3.72 -0.55
C GLY A 52 14.62 4.84 -1.28
N ASP A 53 14.37 4.67 -2.58
CA ASP A 53 13.66 5.63 -3.42
C ASP A 53 12.12 5.46 -3.38
N ALA A 54 11.57 4.71 -2.42
CA ALA A 54 10.15 4.39 -2.36
C ALA A 54 9.24 5.62 -2.17
N TRP A 55 8.15 5.66 -2.94
CA TRP A 55 7.10 6.68 -2.82
C TRP A 55 5.78 6.00 -2.48
N VAL A 56 5.22 6.30 -1.32
CA VAL A 56 3.86 5.90 -0.92
C VAL A 56 3.01 7.17 -0.93
N SER A 57 1.97 7.20 -1.77
CA SER A 57 1.21 8.44 -1.97
C SER A 57 -0.26 8.24 -2.30
N GLY A 58 -1.01 9.35 -2.29
CA GLY A 58 -2.45 9.32 -2.51
C GLY A 58 -3.15 8.53 -1.40
N ASN A 59 -4.22 7.81 -1.72
CA ASN A 59 -4.99 7.04 -0.74
C ASN A 59 -4.41 5.63 -0.47
N ALA A 60 -3.12 5.40 -0.71
CA ALA A 60 -2.50 4.09 -0.58
C ALA A 60 -2.43 3.62 0.88
N TRP A 61 -2.81 2.38 1.15
CA TRP A 61 -2.78 1.76 2.48
C TRP A 61 -1.78 0.62 2.52
N VAL A 62 -0.59 0.90 3.05
CA VAL A 62 0.52 -0.03 3.21
C VAL A 62 0.53 -0.52 4.66
N ARG A 63 0.40 -1.83 4.89
CA ARG A 63 0.41 -2.39 6.25
C ARG A 63 0.89 -3.83 6.29
N SER A 64 0.98 -4.40 7.50
CA SER A 64 1.55 -5.73 7.75
C SER A 64 3.05 -5.75 7.42
N CYS A 65 3.61 -6.86 6.95
CA CYS A 65 5.03 -7.02 6.66
C CYS A 65 5.41 -6.50 5.26
N ALA A 66 4.96 -5.29 4.92
CA ALA A 66 5.28 -4.65 3.65
C ALA A 66 6.77 -4.30 3.56
N VAL A 67 7.39 -4.51 2.41
CA VAL A 67 8.79 -4.15 2.14
C VAL A 67 8.86 -3.37 0.83
N ILE A 68 8.93 -2.04 0.92
CA ILE A 68 8.87 -1.14 -0.24
C ILE A 68 10.15 -0.33 -0.32
N SER A 69 11.01 -0.62 -1.30
CA SER A 69 12.30 0.06 -1.48
C SER A 69 12.40 0.91 -2.75
N GLU A 70 11.48 0.70 -3.68
CA GLU A 70 11.43 1.38 -4.98
C GLU A 70 10.01 1.82 -5.31
N ARG A 71 9.88 2.87 -6.13
CA ARG A 71 8.59 3.40 -6.58
C ARG A 71 7.68 2.37 -7.25
N LYS A 72 8.25 1.40 -7.97
CA LYS A 72 7.47 0.39 -8.71
C LYS A 72 6.83 -0.66 -7.80
N MET A 73 7.25 -0.77 -6.54
CA MET A 73 6.83 -1.85 -5.62
C MET A 73 5.43 -1.64 -5.00
N ILE A 74 4.71 -0.61 -5.43
CA ILE A 74 3.36 -0.29 -4.98
C ILE A 74 2.49 0.18 -6.16
N PHE A 75 1.26 -0.28 -6.16
CA PHE A 75 0.20 0.17 -7.05
C PHE A 75 -1.05 0.47 -6.23
N TRP A 76 -1.76 1.54 -6.56
CA TRP A 76 -3.08 1.81 -5.97
C TRP A 76 -4.06 2.33 -7.01
N ALA A 77 -5.33 2.03 -6.79
CA ALA A 77 -6.45 2.55 -7.57
C ALA A 77 -7.61 2.89 -6.63
N SER A 78 -8.11 4.12 -6.71
CA SER A 78 -9.29 4.60 -5.97
C SER A 78 -10.55 4.47 -6.82
N ASN A 79 -11.72 4.64 -6.20
CA ASN A 79 -13.03 4.44 -6.82
C ASN A 79 -13.24 3.00 -7.33
N VAL A 80 -12.78 2.02 -6.54
CA VAL A 80 -12.81 0.60 -6.91
C VAL A 80 -13.82 -0.18 -6.06
N GLY A 81 -14.60 -1.04 -6.72
CA GLY A 81 -15.61 -1.89 -6.09
C GLY A 81 -16.85 -1.12 -5.64
N SER A 82 -17.77 -1.83 -4.97
CA SER A 82 -19.10 -1.31 -4.60
C SER A 82 -19.08 -0.10 -3.66
N GLU A 83 -17.97 0.12 -2.94
CA GLU A 83 -17.83 1.20 -1.95
C GLU A 83 -16.92 2.35 -2.43
N ASN A 84 -16.50 2.37 -3.70
CA ASN A 84 -15.61 3.38 -4.26
C ASN A 84 -14.29 3.62 -3.49
N GLY A 85 -13.81 2.63 -2.75
CA GLY A 85 -12.60 2.76 -1.95
C GLY A 85 -11.33 2.48 -2.75
N THR A 86 -10.20 2.43 -2.03
CA THR A 86 -8.87 2.25 -2.63
C THR A 86 -8.39 0.81 -2.50
N LEU A 87 -8.08 0.19 -3.64
CA LEU A 87 -7.31 -1.04 -3.73
C LEU A 87 -5.82 -0.67 -3.72
N THR A 88 -5.03 -1.23 -2.81
CA THR A 88 -3.56 -1.10 -2.82
C THR A 88 -2.95 -2.48 -2.97
N VAL A 89 -1.96 -2.60 -3.85
CA VAL A 89 -1.16 -3.82 -4.05
C VAL A 89 0.31 -3.45 -3.88
N PHE A 90 1.07 -4.21 -3.10
CA PHE A 90 2.47 -3.92 -2.83
C PHE A 90 3.28 -5.19 -2.52
N ASN A 91 4.60 -5.08 -2.56
CA ASN A 91 5.49 -6.16 -2.11
C ASN A 91 5.40 -6.35 -0.59
N GLY A 92 5.00 -7.55 -0.18
CA GLY A 92 5.25 -8.08 1.15
C GLY A 92 6.50 -8.96 1.16
N LYS A 93 6.82 -9.50 2.34
CA LYS A 93 7.97 -10.39 2.54
C LYS A 93 7.96 -11.64 1.64
N ASP A 94 6.79 -12.25 1.45
CA ASP A 94 6.64 -13.55 0.79
C ASP A 94 5.86 -13.47 -0.55
N GLY A 95 5.64 -12.26 -1.06
CA GLY A 95 4.89 -12.03 -2.30
C GLY A 95 4.02 -10.78 -2.26
N LEU A 96 3.15 -10.62 -3.26
CA LEU A 96 2.25 -9.47 -3.34
C LEU A 96 1.16 -9.54 -2.27
N ILE A 97 0.98 -8.41 -1.58
CA ILE A 97 -0.08 -8.18 -0.61
C ILE A 97 -1.09 -7.21 -1.20
N VAL A 98 -2.37 -7.46 -0.94
CA VAL A 98 -3.50 -6.62 -1.32
C VAL A 98 -4.16 -6.06 -0.06
N THR A 99 -4.46 -4.77 -0.07
CA THR A 99 -5.35 -4.13 0.90
C THR A 99 -6.55 -3.53 0.19
N ARG A 100 -7.74 -3.77 0.76
CA ARG A 100 -8.98 -3.11 0.37
C ARG A 100 -9.93 -3.05 1.55
N GLY A 101 -10.21 -1.84 2.04
CA GLY A 101 -10.99 -1.67 3.27
C GLY A 101 -10.35 -2.43 4.44
N CYS A 102 -11.13 -3.25 5.14
CA CYS A 102 -10.63 -4.08 6.24
C CYS A 102 -9.81 -5.29 5.78
N PHE A 103 -9.81 -5.64 4.49
CA PHE A 103 -9.05 -6.78 4.00
C PHE A 103 -7.54 -6.47 3.92
N THR A 104 -6.74 -7.44 4.38
CA THR A 104 -5.29 -7.55 4.11
C THR A 104 -4.99 -9.02 3.90
N GLY A 105 -4.22 -9.32 2.86
CA GLY A 105 -3.81 -10.69 2.57
C GLY A 105 -3.10 -10.79 1.23
N THR A 106 -2.77 -12.00 0.84
CA THR A 106 -2.20 -12.30 -0.48
C THR A 106 -3.20 -12.00 -1.61
N VAL A 107 -2.69 -11.93 -2.83
CA VAL A 107 -3.53 -11.81 -4.04
C VAL A 107 -4.54 -12.96 -4.13
N ASP A 108 -4.12 -14.20 -3.88
CA ASP A 108 -4.99 -15.38 -4.01
C ASP A 108 -6.10 -15.37 -2.96
N GLU A 109 -5.79 -15.04 -1.70
CA GLU A 109 -6.78 -14.89 -0.65
C GLU A 109 -7.79 -13.78 -0.97
N PHE A 110 -7.32 -12.67 -1.54
CA PHE A 110 -8.20 -11.55 -1.92
C PHE A 110 -9.17 -11.96 -3.03
N LEU A 111 -8.65 -12.58 -4.10
CA LEU A 111 -9.46 -13.01 -5.23
C LEU A 111 -10.45 -14.11 -4.84
N ALA A 112 -10.05 -15.05 -3.98
CA ALA A 112 -10.93 -16.08 -3.43
C ALA A 112 -12.09 -15.46 -2.64
N LYS A 113 -11.80 -14.56 -1.69
CA LYS A 113 -12.86 -13.87 -0.94
C LYS A 113 -13.75 -13.02 -1.84
N SER A 114 -13.15 -12.27 -2.78
CA SER A 114 -13.92 -11.48 -3.75
C SER A 114 -14.87 -12.36 -4.57
N ALA A 115 -14.51 -13.60 -4.87
CA ALA A 115 -15.35 -14.53 -5.62
C ALA A 115 -16.63 -14.93 -4.86
N GLU A 116 -16.55 -14.98 -3.53
CA GLU A 116 -17.66 -15.34 -2.64
C GLU A 116 -18.65 -14.19 -2.42
N VAL A 117 -18.16 -12.94 -2.34
CA VAL A 117 -18.96 -11.81 -1.85
C VAL A 117 -19.44 -10.83 -2.93
N HIS A 118 -18.81 -10.79 -4.10
CA HIS A 118 -19.05 -9.75 -5.10
C HIS A 118 -19.66 -10.26 -6.41
N ASP A 119 -20.37 -9.36 -7.10
CA ASP A 119 -20.89 -9.63 -8.44
C ASP A 119 -19.78 -9.75 -9.50
N GLU A 120 -20.12 -10.25 -10.69
CA GLU A 120 -19.14 -10.45 -11.78
C GLU A 120 -18.43 -9.17 -12.21
N LYS A 121 -19.11 -8.02 -12.17
CA LYS A 121 -18.52 -6.75 -12.58
C LYS A 121 -17.40 -6.36 -11.62
N THR A 122 -17.66 -6.38 -10.32
CA THR A 122 -16.69 -6.01 -9.28
C THR A 122 -15.54 -7.02 -9.21
N LYS A 123 -15.83 -8.33 -9.34
CA LYS A 123 -14.77 -9.36 -9.42
C LYS A 123 -13.82 -9.09 -10.58
N ARG A 124 -14.36 -8.82 -11.77
CA ARG A 124 -13.57 -8.54 -12.98
C ARG A 124 -12.75 -7.26 -12.83
N GLU A 125 -13.32 -6.22 -12.23
CA GLU A 125 -12.60 -4.97 -11.95
C GLU A 125 -11.37 -5.23 -11.06
N TYR A 126 -11.54 -5.95 -9.95
CA TYR A 126 -10.43 -6.31 -9.07
C TYR A 126 -9.35 -7.14 -9.77
N GLN A 127 -9.74 -8.15 -10.55
CA GLN A 127 -8.81 -8.97 -11.32
C GLN A 127 -7.97 -8.12 -12.28
N LEU A 128 -8.60 -7.22 -13.05
CA LEU A 128 -7.90 -6.36 -13.99
C LEU A 128 -6.88 -5.45 -13.31
N LEU A 129 -7.26 -4.83 -12.19
CA LEU A 129 -6.37 -3.95 -11.44
C LEU A 129 -5.20 -4.72 -10.80
N ILE A 130 -5.44 -5.95 -10.35
CA ILE A 130 -4.39 -6.83 -9.83
C ILE A 130 -3.43 -7.24 -10.94
N GLU A 131 -3.91 -7.54 -12.14
CA GLU A 131 -3.03 -7.85 -13.27
C GLU A 131 -2.17 -6.64 -13.67
N VAL A 132 -2.73 -5.44 -13.64
CA VAL A 132 -1.95 -4.20 -13.81
C VAL A 132 -0.90 -4.06 -12.70
N ALA A 133 -1.26 -4.34 -11.45
CA ALA A 133 -0.33 -4.27 -10.33
C ALA A 133 0.82 -5.28 -10.48
N LYS A 134 0.53 -6.55 -10.81
CA LYS A 134 1.52 -7.59 -11.06
C LYS A 134 2.51 -7.16 -12.14
N SER A 135 2.00 -6.72 -13.29
CA SER A 135 2.82 -6.26 -14.42
C SER A 135 3.76 -5.10 -14.03
N ARG A 136 3.28 -4.15 -13.22
CA ARG A 136 4.11 -3.01 -12.77
C ARG A 136 5.15 -3.38 -11.70
N ILE A 137 4.75 -4.21 -10.74
CA ILE A 137 5.57 -4.51 -9.56
C ILE A 137 6.61 -5.59 -9.86
N LEU A 138 6.19 -6.67 -10.52
CA LEU A 138 7.04 -7.83 -10.82
C LEU A 138 7.77 -7.69 -12.17
N GLY A 139 7.30 -6.79 -13.04
CA GLY A 139 7.74 -6.71 -14.43
C GLY A 139 6.91 -7.64 -15.32
N ALA A 140 6.99 -7.43 -16.64
CA ALA A 140 6.58 -8.44 -17.61
C ALA A 140 7.77 -9.39 -17.82
N ASP A 141 7.51 -10.71 -17.80
CA ASP A 141 8.42 -11.69 -18.39
C ASP A 141 8.61 -11.42 -19.89
#